data_AF-A0A350I703-F1
#
_entry.id   AF-A0A350I703-F1
#
_cell.length_a   1.000
_cell.length_b   1.000
_cell.length_c   1.000
_cell.angle_alpha   90.00
_cell.angle_beta   90.00
_cell.angle_gamma   90.00
#
_symmetry.space_group_name_H-M   'P 1'
#
loop_
_entity.id
_entity.type
_entity.pdbx_description
1 polymer ?
#
loop_
_entity_poly.entity_id
_entity_poly.type
_entity_poly.pdbx_seq_one_letter_code
_entity_poly.pdbx_strand_id
1 'polypeptide(L)'
;MRFLILFLSIGLFADNEIYIDQTGDNASIDIEQLGSSNMIGGDDAVTGSMTAAILNGSTMVLDINQIGSSNKFLTDGIFGDNFTGFFEFDGDSNEWDFSMDTTGLNTADSNDINIDVTGSFNIADIDIAEVSGASYLDIDWIIDGDSNDATVDIDADYATMYMDILGDSNNLTFIQSGYGASSSDAKYFYLDLEGDSNTAVIKQQSTLAADWLKIESNASNSNICVIQNDGGTTTSC
;
A
#
# COMPACT_ATOMS: atom_id res chain seq x y z
N MET A 1 21.32 23.06 -53.57
CA MET A 1 20.73 21.93 -52.82
C MET A 1 19.89 22.51 -51.71
N ARG A 2 18.59 22.17 -51.63
CA ARG A 2 17.72 22.55 -50.51
C ARG A 2 17.73 21.39 -49.53
N PHE A 3 18.22 21.59 -48.31
CA PHE A 3 18.09 20.64 -47.22
C PHE A 3 16.71 20.79 -46.59
N LEU A 4 15.94 19.70 -46.55
CA LEU A 4 14.73 19.59 -45.74
C LEU A 4 15.18 19.14 -44.34
N ILE A 5 15.08 20.01 -43.35
CA ILE A 5 15.27 19.63 -41.95
C ILE A 5 13.93 19.10 -41.46
N LEU A 6 13.86 17.79 -41.29
CA LEU A 6 12.75 17.12 -40.60
C LEU A 6 13.01 17.28 -39.10
N PHE A 7 12.30 18.20 -38.44
CA PHE A 7 12.18 18.17 -36.98
C PHE A 7 11.28 16.99 -36.63
N LEU A 8 11.91 15.88 -36.24
CA LEU A 8 11.21 14.82 -35.53
C LEU A 8 10.94 15.37 -34.13
N SER A 9 9.72 15.83 -33.88
CA SER A 9 9.25 16.04 -32.52
C SER A 9 9.15 14.65 -31.88
N ILE A 10 10.22 14.23 -31.22
CA ILE A 10 10.09 13.28 -30.11
C ILE A 10 9.01 13.86 -29.20
N GLY A 11 7.90 13.15 -29.06
CA GLY A 11 6.81 13.57 -28.18
C GLY A 11 7.40 13.87 -26.82
N LEU A 12 7.19 15.09 -26.32
CA LEU A 12 7.31 15.34 -24.89
C LEU A 12 6.20 14.50 -24.27
N PHE A 13 6.55 13.42 -23.57
CA PHE A 13 5.59 12.75 -22.71
C PHE A 13 5.08 13.82 -21.73
N ALA A 14 3.75 13.97 -21.65
CA ALA A 14 3.15 14.87 -20.68
C ALA A 14 2.96 14.08 -19.39
N ASP A 15 3.50 14.60 -18.30
CA ASP A 15 3.34 14.05 -16.96
C ASP A 15 2.08 14.66 -16.31
N ASN A 16 1.26 13.83 -15.69
CA ASN A 16 0.15 14.27 -14.85
C ASN A 16 0.61 14.31 -13.40
N GLU A 17 0.51 15.46 -12.75
CA GLU A 17 1.00 15.68 -11.38
C GLU A 17 -0.09 16.32 -10.52
N ILE A 18 -0.32 15.78 -9.32
CA ILE A 18 -1.30 16.29 -8.34
C ILE A 18 -0.62 16.48 -6.98
N TYR A 19 -0.87 17.67 -6.39
CA TYR A 19 -0.49 18.07 -5.04
C TYR A 19 -1.73 18.05 -4.14
N ILE A 20 -1.67 17.42 -2.97
CA ILE A 20 -2.79 17.37 -2.01
C ILE A 20 -2.30 17.80 -0.62
N ASP A 21 -2.78 18.96 -0.17
CA ASP A 21 -2.71 19.39 1.22
C ASP A 21 -4.14 19.61 1.70
N GLN A 22 -4.75 18.52 2.17
CA GLN A 22 -6.12 18.54 2.66
C GLN A 22 -6.12 18.81 4.16
N THR A 23 -6.92 19.82 4.55
CA THR A 23 -7.23 20.12 5.95
C THR A 23 -8.73 20.29 6.14
N GLY A 24 -9.24 19.84 7.28
CA GLY A 24 -10.63 20.00 7.69
C GLY A 24 -11.28 18.66 8.04
N ASP A 25 -12.32 18.70 8.86
CA ASP A 25 -12.86 17.51 9.53
C ASP A 25 -13.35 16.40 8.59
N ASN A 26 -13.81 16.76 7.39
CA ASN A 26 -14.34 15.78 6.43
C ASN A 26 -13.89 16.07 4.99
N ALA A 27 -13.53 15.02 4.25
CA ALA A 27 -13.20 15.12 2.82
C ALA A 27 -13.74 13.91 2.04
N SER A 28 -14.10 14.14 0.78
CA SER A 28 -14.39 13.09 -0.19
C SER A 28 -13.74 13.51 -1.50
N ILE A 29 -12.74 12.75 -1.93
CA ILE A 29 -11.85 13.07 -3.03
C ILE A 29 -11.87 11.88 -4.01
N ASP A 30 -12.07 12.19 -5.28
CA ASP A 30 -12.12 11.25 -6.40
C ASP A 30 -11.16 11.76 -7.47
N ILE A 31 -10.19 10.93 -7.85
CA ILE A 31 -9.09 11.28 -8.75
C ILE A 31 -8.96 10.23 -9.86
N GLU A 32 -8.94 10.71 -11.10
CA GLU A 32 -8.60 9.90 -12.28
C GLU A 32 -7.43 10.56 -13.03
N GLN A 33 -6.32 9.85 -13.19
CA GLN A 33 -5.18 10.29 -14.00
C GLN A 33 -4.97 9.36 -15.18
N LEU A 34 -5.11 9.90 -16.40
CA LEU A 34 -4.89 9.19 -17.67
C LEU A 34 -3.67 9.78 -18.39
N GLY A 35 -2.57 9.05 -18.46
CA GLY A 35 -1.32 9.56 -19.03
C GLY A 35 -0.20 8.53 -19.02
N SER A 36 0.88 8.77 -19.76
CA SER A 36 2.02 7.83 -19.74
C SER A 36 2.80 7.84 -18.42
N SER A 37 2.61 8.89 -17.62
CA SER A 37 3.30 9.16 -16.37
C SER A 37 2.32 9.92 -15.47
N ASN A 38 1.88 9.28 -14.38
CA ASN A 38 0.93 9.82 -13.42
C ASN A 38 1.57 9.85 -12.03
N MET A 39 1.40 10.96 -11.31
CA MET A 39 1.93 11.17 -9.97
C MET A 39 0.95 11.95 -9.08
N ILE A 40 0.76 11.46 -7.86
CA ILE A 40 0.23 12.17 -6.69
C ILE A 40 1.33 12.04 -5.61
N GLY A 41 1.68 13.06 -4.83
CA GLY A 41 2.84 12.86 -3.95
C GLY A 41 3.06 13.76 -2.74
N GLY A 42 3.59 13.12 -1.68
CA GLY A 42 4.85 13.37 -0.95
C GLY A 42 5.26 12.02 -0.32
N ASP A 43 6.47 11.46 -0.39
CA ASP A 43 7.65 11.81 0.42
C ASP A 43 8.76 12.44 -0.43
N ASP A 44 8.55 13.74 -0.68
CA ASP A 44 9.32 14.64 -1.55
C ASP A 44 9.33 14.33 -3.06
N ALA A 45 8.20 13.81 -3.56
CA ALA A 45 7.94 13.42 -4.97
C ALA A 45 8.46 14.40 -6.06
N VAL A 46 8.73 13.95 -7.28
CA VAL A 46 9.01 14.87 -8.41
C VAL A 46 8.63 14.24 -9.76
N THR A 47 7.86 14.93 -10.61
CA THR A 47 8.23 15.13 -12.04
C THR A 47 8.22 16.61 -12.46
N GLY A 48 8.29 17.50 -11.49
CA GLY A 48 8.54 18.92 -11.73
C GLY A 48 8.93 19.63 -10.45
N SER A 49 8.32 19.19 -9.34
CA SER A 49 8.87 18.98 -8.00
C SER A 49 7.68 18.94 -7.04
N MET A 50 7.15 17.75 -6.70
CA MET A 50 5.86 17.61 -6.04
C MET A 50 5.99 17.10 -4.60
N THR A 51 5.40 17.79 -3.64
CA THR A 51 5.34 17.32 -2.24
C THR A 51 3.94 17.55 -1.71
N ALA A 52 3.66 17.22 -0.45
CA ALA A 52 2.34 17.14 0.15
C ALA A 52 1.35 16.29 -0.67
N ALA A 53 1.23 15.05 -0.22
CA ALA A 53 0.01 14.27 -0.27
C ALA A 53 -0.39 14.00 1.17
N ILE A 54 -0.66 15.10 1.86
CA ILE A 54 -1.06 15.11 3.26
C ILE A 54 -2.58 15.23 3.26
N LEU A 55 -3.22 14.31 3.98
CA LEU A 55 -4.65 14.35 4.21
C LEU A 55 -4.90 14.39 5.71
N ASN A 56 -5.53 15.46 6.19
CA ASN A 56 -5.86 15.66 7.59
C ASN A 56 -7.35 15.96 7.77
N GLY A 57 -8.07 14.97 8.30
CA GLY A 57 -9.48 15.08 8.61
C GLY A 57 -9.99 13.90 9.43
N SER A 58 -11.02 14.11 10.25
CA SER A 58 -11.60 13.06 11.08
C SER A 58 -12.29 11.96 10.28
N THR A 59 -12.93 12.28 9.15
CA THR A 59 -13.58 11.30 8.27
C THR A 59 -13.31 11.59 6.80
N MET A 60 -12.70 10.64 6.09
CA MET A 60 -12.27 10.86 4.72
C MET A 60 -12.61 9.69 3.82
N VAL A 61 -12.96 10.00 2.57
CA VAL A 61 -13.07 9.04 1.47
C VAL A 61 -12.10 9.47 0.38
N LEU A 62 -11.25 8.55 -0.07
CA LEU A 62 -10.29 8.78 -1.15
C LEU A 62 -10.42 7.67 -2.19
N ASP A 63 -10.69 8.06 -3.43
CA ASP A 63 -10.76 7.19 -4.60
C ASP A 63 -9.70 7.67 -5.60
N ILE A 64 -8.79 6.79 -6.00
CA ILE A 64 -7.70 7.07 -6.94
C ILE A 64 -7.69 6.01 -8.02
N ASN A 65 -7.76 6.44 -9.26
CA ASN A 65 -7.57 5.61 -10.45
C ASN A 65 -6.43 6.23 -11.29
N GLN A 66 -5.28 5.55 -11.36
CA GLN A 66 -4.16 5.97 -12.21
C GLN A 66 -3.97 4.96 -13.34
N ILE A 67 -4.20 5.40 -14.58
CA ILE A 67 -4.12 4.56 -15.77
C ILE A 67 -3.04 5.12 -16.69
N GLY A 68 -1.98 4.34 -16.91
CA GLY A 68 -0.78 4.84 -17.55
C GLY A 68 0.40 3.89 -17.50
N SER A 69 1.38 4.01 -18.41
CA SER A 69 2.58 3.15 -18.36
C SER A 69 3.36 3.27 -17.04
N SER A 70 3.29 4.41 -16.35
CA SER A 70 3.91 4.63 -15.04
C SER A 70 2.95 5.37 -14.12
N ASN A 71 2.64 4.80 -12.96
CA ASN A 71 1.77 5.38 -11.96
C ASN A 71 2.49 5.45 -10.61
N LYS A 72 2.30 6.57 -9.89
CA LYS A 72 2.89 6.80 -8.59
C LYS A 72 1.91 7.51 -7.65
N PHE A 73 1.69 6.93 -6.48
CA PHE A 73 0.94 7.52 -5.38
C PHE A 73 1.79 7.50 -4.12
N LEU A 74 2.23 8.66 -3.64
CA LEU A 74 3.02 8.77 -2.40
C LEU A 74 2.26 9.60 -1.38
N THR A 75 2.39 9.29 -0.09
CA THR A 75 1.82 10.09 1.01
C THR A 75 2.82 10.36 2.15
N ASP A 76 2.86 11.62 2.61
CA ASP A 76 3.59 12.04 3.83
C ASP A 76 2.77 11.77 5.11
N GLY A 77 1.54 11.31 4.94
CA GLY A 77 0.65 10.93 6.03
C GLY A 77 -0.80 11.23 5.72
N ILE A 78 -1.62 10.20 5.96
CA ILE A 78 -3.05 10.32 6.13
C ILE A 78 -3.34 10.31 7.63
N PHE A 79 -4.01 11.36 8.10
CA PHE A 79 -4.31 11.61 9.49
C PHE A 79 -5.81 11.72 9.65
N GLY A 80 -6.42 10.67 10.17
CA GLY A 80 -7.84 10.64 10.46
C GLY A 80 -8.22 9.48 11.35
N ASP A 81 -9.41 9.58 11.93
CA ASP A 81 -9.97 8.49 12.71
C ASP A 81 -10.61 7.47 11.76
N ASN A 82 -11.44 7.90 10.80
CA ASN A 82 -12.19 7.02 9.90
C ASN A 82 -11.88 7.29 8.43
N PHE A 83 -11.22 6.35 7.75
CA PHE A 83 -10.82 6.48 6.34
C PHE A 83 -11.39 5.34 5.48
N THR A 84 -11.95 5.69 4.32
CA THR A 84 -12.27 4.73 3.26
C THR A 84 -11.43 5.03 2.02
N GLY A 85 -10.63 4.07 1.58
CA GLY A 85 -9.72 4.20 0.45
C GLY A 85 -10.00 3.19 -0.65
N PHE A 86 -10.06 3.65 -1.90
CA PHE A 86 -10.01 2.80 -3.08
C PHE A 86 -8.86 3.27 -3.98
N PHE A 87 -7.98 2.35 -4.35
CA PHE A 87 -6.78 2.64 -5.14
C PHE A 87 -6.67 1.64 -6.30
N GLU A 88 -6.80 2.13 -7.52
CA GLU A 88 -6.61 1.38 -8.76
C GLU A 88 -5.36 1.90 -9.50
N PHE A 89 -4.40 1.00 -9.74
CA PHE A 89 -3.17 1.31 -10.47
C PHE A 89 -3.00 0.37 -11.67
N ASP A 90 -3.24 0.91 -12.87
CA ASP A 90 -3.17 0.18 -14.13
C ASP A 90 -2.01 0.68 -14.99
N GLY A 91 -0.92 -0.10 -15.07
CA GLY A 91 0.29 0.35 -15.75
C GLY A 91 1.41 -0.66 -15.88
N ASP A 92 2.41 -0.37 -16.73
CA ASP A 92 3.59 -1.23 -16.84
C ASP A 92 4.42 -1.20 -15.53
N SER A 93 4.41 -0.05 -14.84
CA SER A 93 5.08 0.19 -13.56
C SER A 93 4.15 0.95 -12.60
N ASN A 94 3.93 0.40 -11.41
CA ASN A 94 3.15 1.04 -10.35
C ASN A 94 3.98 1.12 -9.06
N GLU A 95 3.94 2.27 -8.40
CA GLU A 95 4.58 2.49 -7.10
C GLU A 95 3.61 3.21 -6.17
N TRP A 96 3.33 2.62 -5.01
CA TRP A 96 2.52 3.28 -4.00
C TRP A 96 3.20 3.22 -2.63
N ASP A 97 3.21 4.38 -1.98
CA ASP A 97 3.72 4.62 -0.63
C ASP A 97 2.57 5.21 0.19
N PHE A 98 2.00 4.38 1.04
CA PHE A 98 0.86 4.73 1.88
C PHE A 98 1.29 4.79 3.34
N SER A 99 1.30 5.99 3.91
CA SER A 99 1.53 6.20 5.33
C SER A 99 0.26 6.74 5.99
N MET A 100 -0.15 6.12 7.09
CA MET A 100 -1.30 6.55 7.88
C MET A 100 -0.97 6.56 9.37
N ASP A 101 -1.10 7.75 9.97
CA ASP A 101 -0.95 7.99 11.41
C ASP A 101 0.27 7.32 12.07
N THR A 102 1.41 7.31 11.37
CA THR A 102 2.68 6.75 11.87
C THR A 102 3.17 7.47 13.13
N THR A 103 2.74 8.71 13.37
CA THR A 103 3.13 9.50 14.55
C THR A 103 2.24 9.31 15.79
N GLY A 104 1.10 8.61 15.66
CA GLY A 104 0.13 8.39 16.74
C GLY A 104 -0.58 9.66 17.21
N LEU A 105 -0.85 10.59 16.28
CA LEU A 105 -1.61 11.81 16.58
C LEU A 105 -3.11 11.54 16.62
N ASN A 106 -3.56 10.49 15.94
CA ASN A 106 -4.93 9.99 15.96
C ASN A 106 -4.92 8.50 16.36
N THR A 107 -5.99 7.76 16.07
CA THR A 107 -6.05 6.32 16.35
C THR A 107 -6.18 5.44 15.11
N ALA A 108 -6.34 6.02 13.91
CA ALA A 108 -6.52 5.28 12.65
C ALA A 108 -7.52 4.11 12.77
N ASP A 109 -8.63 4.33 13.47
CA ASP A 109 -9.60 3.29 13.84
C ASP A 109 -10.69 3.10 12.77
N SER A 110 -11.00 1.87 12.42
CA SER A 110 -12.10 1.50 11.50
C SER A 110 -11.88 1.96 10.06
N ASN A 111 -10.63 1.89 9.59
CA ASN A 111 -10.32 2.14 8.20
C ASN A 111 -10.71 0.96 7.31
N ASP A 112 -11.15 1.26 6.09
CA ASP A 112 -11.56 0.32 5.05
C ASP A 112 -10.80 0.66 3.75
N ILE A 113 -9.86 -0.18 3.34
CA ILE A 113 -8.92 0.11 2.25
C ILE A 113 -8.93 -1.02 1.23
N ASN A 114 -9.15 -0.69 -0.04
CA ASN A 114 -9.07 -1.62 -1.16
C ASN A 114 -8.01 -1.14 -2.16
N ILE A 115 -7.09 -2.03 -2.51
CA ILE A 115 -6.00 -1.79 -3.45
C ILE A 115 -6.08 -2.82 -4.57
N ASP A 116 -6.22 -2.34 -5.81
CA ASP A 116 -6.27 -3.12 -7.04
C ASP A 116 -5.14 -2.67 -7.98
N VAL A 117 -4.29 -3.60 -8.39
CA VAL A 117 -3.09 -3.29 -9.16
C VAL A 117 -2.96 -4.25 -10.33
N THR A 118 -2.89 -3.70 -11.53
CA THR A 118 -2.50 -4.45 -12.72
C THR A 118 -1.20 -3.87 -13.30
N GLY A 119 -0.15 -4.69 -13.40
CA GLY A 119 1.10 -4.23 -14.02
C GLY A 119 2.30 -5.16 -13.97
N SER A 120 3.23 -5.03 -14.92
CA SER A 120 4.42 -5.89 -14.95
C SER A 120 5.39 -5.68 -13.77
N PHE A 121 5.42 -4.48 -13.18
CA PHE A 121 6.30 -4.17 -12.06
C PHE A 121 5.61 -3.32 -11.01
N ASN A 122 5.46 -3.86 -9.80
CA ASN A 122 4.72 -3.23 -8.72
C ASN A 122 5.58 -3.14 -7.46
N ILE A 123 5.66 -1.94 -6.88
CA ILE A 123 6.33 -1.68 -5.60
C ILE A 123 5.30 -1.11 -4.62
N ALA A 124 5.22 -1.74 -3.44
CA ALA A 124 4.41 -1.29 -2.33
C ALA A 124 5.30 -0.94 -1.12
N ASP A 125 5.05 0.21 -0.51
CA ASP A 125 5.44 0.51 0.87
C ASP A 125 4.19 0.98 1.63
N ILE A 126 3.88 0.34 2.74
CA ILE A 126 2.65 0.58 3.50
C ILE A 126 2.99 0.63 4.99
N ASP A 127 2.75 1.78 5.61
CA ASP A 127 2.87 1.97 7.06
C ASP A 127 1.52 2.46 7.62
N ILE A 128 0.87 1.65 8.46
CA ILE A 128 -0.39 2.03 9.11
C ILE A 128 -0.25 1.90 10.60
N ALA A 129 -0.41 3.03 11.31
CA ALA A 129 -0.34 3.13 12.76
C ALA A 129 0.97 2.52 13.30
N GLU A 130 1.97 3.33 13.68
CA GLU A 130 3.22 2.79 14.27
C GLU A 130 3.31 3.02 15.79
N VAL A 131 2.60 4.04 16.28
CA VAL A 131 2.71 4.52 17.67
C VAL A 131 1.42 4.29 18.45
N SER A 132 0.26 4.47 17.81
CA SER A 132 -1.05 4.16 18.36
C SER A 132 -1.74 3.18 17.42
N GLY A 133 -1.89 1.92 17.84
CA GLY A 133 -2.40 0.86 16.97
C GLY A 133 -3.82 1.15 16.45
N ALA A 134 -4.05 0.79 15.19
CA ALA A 134 -5.34 0.86 14.53
C ALA A 134 -6.29 -0.23 15.05
N SER A 135 -7.51 0.13 15.43
CA SER A 135 -8.55 -0.83 15.79
C SER A 135 -9.55 -1.01 14.65
N TYR A 136 -9.92 -2.25 14.33
CA TYR A 136 -10.89 -2.60 13.28
C TYR A 136 -10.44 -2.21 11.85
N LEU A 137 -9.14 -2.32 11.56
CA LEU A 137 -8.63 -2.14 10.19
C LEU A 137 -9.15 -3.26 9.28
N ASP A 138 -9.67 -2.88 8.12
CA ASP A 138 -9.97 -3.79 7.00
C ASP A 138 -9.16 -3.33 5.79
N ILE A 139 -8.32 -4.20 5.25
CA ILE A 139 -7.51 -3.87 4.08
C ILE A 139 -7.32 -5.07 3.16
N ASP A 140 -7.66 -4.85 1.90
CA ASP A 140 -7.67 -5.84 0.84
C ASP A 140 -6.74 -5.42 -0.29
N TRP A 141 -5.91 -6.36 -0.77
CA TRP A 141 -5.06 -6.20 -1.94
C TRP A 141 -5.37 -7.28 -2.98
N ILE A 142 -5.44 -6.86 -4.23
CA ILE A 142 -5.35 -7.73 -5.41
C ILE A 142 -4.26 -7.15 -6.30
N ILE A 143 -3.24 -7.96 -6.59
CA ILE A 143 -2.11 -7.56 -7.42
C ILE A 143 -1.96 -8.59 -8.55
N ASP A 144 -2.32 -8.20 -9.77
CA ASP A 144 -2.09 -8.96 -11.01
C ASP A 144 -0.88 -8.39 -11.74
N GLY A 145 0.29 -9.01 -11.56
CA GLY A 145 1.52 -8.45 -12.08
C GLY A 145 2.73 -9.35 -12.08
N ASP A 146 3.56 -9.27 -13.11
CA ASP A 146 4.70 -10.18 -13.30
C ASP A 146 5.70 -10.15 -12.13
N SER A 147 6.02 -8.97 -11.60
CA SER A 147 6.99 -8.78 -10.52
C SER A 147 6.45 -7.86 -9.43
N ASN A 148 6.34 -8.38 -8.21
CA ASN A 148 5.76 -7.67 -7.08
C ASN A 148 6.76 -7.63 -5.91
N ASP A 149 7.04 -6.43 -5.40
CA ASP A 149 7.86 -6.20 -4.21
C ASP A 149 7.07 -5.35 -3.21
N ALA A 150 6.69 -5.95 -2.09
CA ALA A 150 5.83 -5.31 -1.10
C ALA A 150 6.46 -5.33 0.29
N THR A 151 6.51 -4.16 0.92
CA THR A 151 6.78 -3.99 2.35
C THR A 151 5.53 -3.43 3.02
N VAL A 152 5.11 -4.08 4.10
CA VAL A 152 3.91 -3.70 4.85
C VAL A 152 4.23 -3.78 6.33
N ASP A 153 4.06 -2.66 7.05
CA ASP A 153 4.13 -2.56 8.50
C ASP A 153 2.83 -1.97 9.06
N ILE A 154 2.21 -2.71 9.98
CA ILE A 154 0.90 -2.37 10.54
C ILE A 154 0.92 -2.60 12.06
N ASP A 155 0.70 -1.56 12.86
CA ASP A 155 0.30 -1.75 14.26
C ASP A 155 -1.23 -1.70 14.35
N ALA A 156 -1.83 -2.83 14.72
CA ALA A 156 -3.26 -2.91 14.89
C ALA A 156 -3.62 -3.75 16.12
N ASP A 157 -4.72 -3.38 16.79
CA ASP A 157 -5.31 -4.20 17.85
C ASP A 157 -6.29 -5.24 17.27
N TYR A 158 -6.98 -4.88 16.18
CA TYR A 158 -7.85 -5.75 15.41
C TYR A 158 -7.70 -5.41 13.93
N ALA A 159 -7.44 -6.43 13.11
CA ALA A 159 -7.30 -6.25 11.68
C ALA A 159 -7.84 -7.48 10.92
N THR A 160 -8.46 -7.22 9.78
CA THR A 160 -8.75 -8.24 8.77
C THR A 160 -8.02 -7.84 7.50
N MET A 161 -7.22 -8.77 6.97
CA MET A 161 -6.34 -8.49 5.85
C MET A 161 -6.40 -9.63 4.85
N TYR A 162 -6.59 -9.29 3.57
CA TYR A 162 -6.54 -10.23 2.46
C TYR A 162 -5.58 -9.69 1.41
N MET A 163 -4.57 -10.47 1.06
CA MET A 163 -3.61 -10.11 0.01
C MET A 163 -3.55 -11.25 -1.00
N ASP A 164 -3.99 -10.98 -2.22
CA ASP A 164 -3.89 -11.87 -3.37
C ASP A 164 -2.85 -11.34 -4.34
N ILE A 165 -1.78 -12.12 -4.57
CA ILE A 165 -0.72 -11.76 -5.51
C ILE A 165 -0.64 -12.82 -6.59
N LEU A 166 -1.02 -12.42 -7.80
CA LEU A 166 -1.01 -13.19 -9.02
C LEU A 166 0.18 -12.71 -9.87
N GLY A 167 1.34 -13.33 -9.71
CA GLY A 167 2.55 -12.82 -10.37
C GLY A 167 3.67 -13.82 -10.52
N ASP A 168 4.49 -13.71 -11.57
CA ASP A 168 5.60 -14.63 -11.81
C ASP A 168 6.62 -14.62 -10.64
N SER A 169 6.94 -13.44 -10.09
CA SER A 169 7.90 -13.27 -9.01
C SER A 169 7.38 -12.36 -7.92
N ASN A 170 7.23 -12.90 -6.71
CA ASN A 170 6.67 -12.18 -5.57
C ASN A 170 7.67 -12.13 -4.41
N ASN A 171 7.92 -10.92 -3.91
CA ASN A 171 8.71 -10.65 -2.71
C ASN A 171 7.87 -9.86 -1.70
N LEU A 172 7.63 -10.44 -0.53
CA LEU A 172 6.79 -9.84 0.51
C LEU A 172 7.54 -9.76 1.83
N THR A 173 7.57 -8.58 2.44
CA THR A 173 7.83 -8.41 3.86
C THR A 173 6.58 -7.85 4.52
N PHE A 174 6.01 -8.63 5.42
CA PHE A 174 4.81 -8.26 6.16
C PHE A 174 5.10 -8.29 7.66
N ILE A 175 4.87 -7.17 8.33
CA ILE A 175 5.03 -6.98 9.76
C ILE A 175 3.72 -6.46 10.31
N GLN A 176 3.24 -7.12 11.36
CA GLN A 176 2.00 -6.76 12.01
C GLN A 176 2.17 -6.84 13.52
N SER A 177 2.25 -5.68 14.17
CA SER A 177 2.34 -5.54 15.63
C SER A 177 0.97 -5.19 16.23
N GLY A 178 0.97 -4.89 17.54
CA GLY A 178 -0.20 -4.41 18.27
C GLY A 178 -0.44 -5.09 19.60
N TYR A 179 -1.14 -4.40 20.48
CA TYR A 179 -1.33 -4.85 21.86
C TYR A 179 -2.39 -5.95 21.93
N GLY A 180 -3.53 -5.75 21.28
CA GLY A 180 -4.72 -6.56 21.46
C GLY A 180 -5.39 -6.23 22.79
N ALA A 181 -6.59 -5.65 22.78
CA ALA A 181 -7.26 -5.25 24.01
C ALA A 181 -7.89 -6.44 24.79
N SER A 182 -8.03 -7.61 24.16
CA SER A 182 -8.64 -8.82 24.73
C SER A 182 -8.42 -10.09 23.87
N SER A 183 -8.71 -11.27 24.44
CA SER A 183 -8.61 -12.56 23.71
C SER A 183 -9.66 -12.78 22.62
N SER A 184 -10.68 -11.93 22.50
CA SER A 184 -11.58 -11.92 21.34
C SER A 184 -11.04 -11.08 20.19
N ASP A 185 -9.91 -10.42 20.41
CA ASP A 185 -9.30 -9.49 19.48
C ASP A 185 -8.31 -10.32 18.68
N ALA A 186 -8.66 -10.48 17.41
CA ALA A 186 -7.90 -11.30 16.50
C ALA A 186 -7.45 -10.44 15.34
N LYS A 187 -6.25 -10.74 14.88
CA LYS A 187 -5.71 -10.20 13.64
C LYS A 187 -5.64 -11.33 12.65
N TYR A 188 -6.40 -11.19 11.58
CA TYR A 188 -6.50 -12.19 10.54
C TYR A 188 -5.77 -11.70 9.30
N PHE A 189 -4.82 -12.50 8.83
CA PHE A 189 -4.16 -12.28 7.57
C PHE A 189 -4.36 -13.51 6.67
N TYR A 190 -5.00 -13.30 5.52
CA TYR A 190 -5.01 -14.23 4.41
C TYR A 190 -4.06 -13.77 3.33
N LEU A 191 -3.13 -14.65 2.97
CA LEU A 191 -2.19 -14.44 1.89
C LEU A 191 -2.37 -15.52 0.84
N ASP A 192 -2.68 -15.12 -0.39
CA ASP A 192 -2.70 -15.97 -1.57
C ASP A 192 -1.54 -15.57 -2.50
N LEU A 193 -0.75 -16.55 -2.94
CA LEU A 193 0.48 -16.33 -3.69
C LEU A 193 0.59 -17.31 -4.86
N GLU A 194 0.28 -16.85 -6.06
CA GLU A 194 0.53 -17.59 -7.30
C GLU A 194 1.81 -17.09 -7.98
N GLY A 195 2.56 -17.99 -8.64
CA GLY A 195 3.72 -17.56 -9.42
C GLY A 195 4.74 -18.62 -9.82
N ASP A 196 5.88 -18.18 -10.33
CA ASP A 196 7.06 -19.04 -10.53
C ASP A 196 7.94 -19.06 -9.27
N SER A 197 8.10 -17.90 -8.61
CA SER A 197 8.89 -17.79 -7.38
C SER A 197 8.25 -16.87 -6.35
N ASN A 198 8.06 -17.39 -5.14
CA ASN A 198 7.57 -16.63 -4.00
C ASN A 198 8.64 -16.55 -2.90
N THR A 199 8.91 -15.35 -2.40
CA THR A 199 9.68 -15.10 -1.19
C THR A 199 8.82 -14.28 -0.25
N ALA A 200 8.64 -14.74 0.99
CA ALA A 200 7.87 -13.98 1.97
C ALA A 200 8.50 -14.06 3.36
N VAL A 201 8.48 -12.96 4.09
CA VAL A 201 8.76 -12.87 5.52
C VAL A 201 7.52 -12.28 6.18
N ILE A 202 6.87 -13.07 7.03
CA ILE A 202 5.63 -12.68 7.70
C ILE A 202 5.89 -12.68 9.20
N LYS A 203 5.68 -11.54 9.85
CA LYS A 203 5.80 -11.37 11.29
C LYS A 203 4.46 -10.90 11.84
N GLN A 204 3.81 -11.71 12.67
CA GLN A 204 2.68 -11.26 13.49
C GLN A 204 3.11 -11.27 14.96
N GLN A 205 3.08 -10.11 15.60
CA GLN A 205 3.72 -9.86 16.88
C GLN A 205 2.74 -9.20 17.87
N SER A 206 1.71 -9.95 18.28
CA SER A 206 0.78 -9.50 19.32
C SER A 206 1.36 -9.49 20.73
N THR A 207 0.71 -8.76 21.64
CA THR A 207 1.02 -8.83 23.09
C THR A 207 -0.04 -9.59 23.89
N LEU A 208 -1.33 -9.48 23.53
CA LEU A 208 -2.47 -10.11 24.19
C LEU A 208 -3.59 -10.54 23.20
N ALA A 209 -3.33 -10.47 21.89
CA ALA A 209 -4.28 -10.83 20.82
C ALA A 209 -3.91 -12.16 20.15
N ALA A 210 -4.90 -12.79 19.52
CA ALA A 210 -4.67 -13.96 18.69
C ALA A 210 -4.21 -13.54 17.28
N ASP A 211 -3.06 -14.06 16.85
CA ASP A 211 -2.57 -13.91 15.48
C ASP A 211 -3.04 -15.10 14.62
N TRP A 212 -3.88 -14.82 13.62
CA TRP A 212 -4.36 -15.81 12.66
C TRP A 212 -3.76 -15.53 11.28
N LEU A 213 -3.11 -16.55 10.73
CA LEU A 213 -2.51 -16.51 9.40
C LEU A 213 -2.98 -17.71 8.59
N LYS A 214 -3.43 -17.44 7.37
CA LYS A 214 -3.67 -18.46 6.34
C LYS A 214 -2.85 -18.08 5.12
N ILE A 215 -2.05 -19.03 4.64
CA ILE A 215 -1.27 -18.89 3.41
C ILE A 215 -1.73 -19.95 2.42
N GLU A 216 -2.17 -19.53 1.24
CA GLU A 216 -2.29 -20.37 0.06
C GLU A 216 -1.16 -19.96 -0.89
N SER A 217 -0.40 -20.94 -1.39
CA SER A 217 0.65 -20.65 -2.35
C SER A 217 0.75 -21.73 -3.41
N ASN A 218 0.81 -21.28 -4.66
CA ASN A 218 0.90 -22.10 -5.85
C ASN A 218 2.04 -21.58 -6.72
N ALA A 219 3.26 -22.04 -6.45
CA ALA A 219 4.43 -21.67 -7.24
C ALA A 219 5.42 -22.79 -7.50
N SER A 220 6.23 -22.62 -8.54
CA SER A 220 7.34 -23.53 -8.85
C SER A 220 8.36 -23.58 -7.71
N ASN A 221 8.61 -22.45 -7.03
CA ASN A 221 9.46 -22.38 -5.84
C ASN A 221 8.90 -21.38 -4.82
N SER A 222 8.92 -21.72 -3.54
CA SER A 222 8.53 -20.80 -2.47
C SER A 222 9.51 -20.87 -1.29
N ASN A 223 9.93 -19.69 -0.81
CA ASN A 223 10.73 -19.51 0.39
C ASN A 223 10.00 -18.58 1.36
N ILE A 224 9.21 -19.16 2.26
CA ILE A 224 8.32 -18.43 3.16
C ILE A 224 8.79 -18.62 4.60
N CYS A 225 9.07 -17.50 5.26
CA CYS A 225 9.43 -17.39 6.66
C CYS A 225 8.24 -16.81 7.43
N VAL A 226 7.78 -17.53 8.46
CA VAL A 226 6.69 -17.08 9.34
C VAL A 226 7.18 -17.00 10.77
N ILE A 227 6.93 -15.87 11.42
CA ILE A 227 7.24 -15.61 12.81
C ILE A 227 5.96 -15.10 13.47
N GLN A 228 5.36 -15.92 14.33
CA GLN A 228 4.28 -15.47 15.20
C GLN A 228 4.78 -15.39 16.64
N ASN A 229 4.50 -14.27 17.31
CA ASN A 229 5.03 -14.01 18.63
C ASN A 229 4.04 -13.23 19.51
N ASP A 230 3.45 -13.93 20.47
CA ASP A 230 2.58 -13.35 21.51
C ASP A 230 3.40 -13.02 22.77
N GLY A 231 4.06 -11.85 22.78
CA GLY A 231 4.83 -11.33 23.93
C GLY A 231 6.17 -12.03 24.26
N GLY A 232 6.69 -12.89 23.37
CA GLY A 232 8.01 -13.54 23.49
C GLY A 232 9.18 -12.69 22.94
N THR A 233 10.43 -13.17 23.09
CA THR A 233 11.66 -12.39 22.79
C THR A 233 12.59 -13.01 21.75
N THR A 234 12.20 -14.10 21.08
CA THR A 234 13.02 -14.78 20.07
C THR A 234 12.31 -14.87 18.74
N THR A 235 12.90 -14.31 17.69
CA THR A 235 12.37 -14.35 16.32
C THR A 235 13.55 -14.53 15.33
N SER A 236 13.69 -15.72 14.74
CA SER A 236 14.55 -15.89 13.57
C SER A 236 14.05 -17.03 12.67
N CYS A 237 13.97 -16.70 11.39
CA CYS A 237 14.27 -17.63 10.30
C CYS A 237 15.77 -17.51 9.99
#